data_AF-A0A9P8L3K7-F1
#
_entry.id   AF-A0A9P8L3K7-F1
#
_cell.length_a   1.000
_cell.length_b   1.000
_cell.length_c   1.000
_cell.angle_alpha   90.00
_cell.angle_beta   90.00
_cell.angle_gamma   90.00
#
_symmetry.space_group_name_H-M   'P 1'
#
loop_
_entity.id
_entity.type
_entity.pdbx_description
1 polymer ?
#
loop_
_entity_poly.entity_id
_entity_poly.type
_entity_poly.pdbx_seq_one_letter_code
_entity_poly.pdbx_strand_id
1 'polypeptide(L)'
;MDQPWNPADWRPTVYAAHLTNPPSAEYVRQNGDEIRWFTGCIIETPYDPEIWYSRAVRLLNLGYPELAVGDAYKATLLVDAGLDYYSSLGERVRLHFGMSLWYHNNRKPSDAELFDPILMHQLLRTVRKSTYRVMVSSLALIHAHTDTKTVCQMALRKFHIDGFLVRSLGTAIDRLREKGHTIGAKLEESKVAPTEKQVEYELRNGLVLMRPYPWIPAEYLRRDQALIDALNGELKTYGPRCKIRPSFVKPSPRSEVGGVKTAPDNLGVFATRAIPNGERVFLDISPAGAHLTKARNVCENCGGGLPLTPLTLQCCSTAVFCSPKCRELALTHYHSSLCGKDFSWIYADTKSTATHIPDMRPPTLLRLLAMCVHQDVHPFQLPAIARLMPSYDADHPSGWLMQGNLVMPIRILQALGVDVFADLRYDTWVIQTMWWRCKNNMSVDIDSDAPITTLGPFYSFVNHSCEPNVHWKSSQSSTLELKALRNIKKGEELYTSYLPDGMDKEQRRKWLNQWLGRDCACA
;
A
#
# COMPACT_ATOMS: atom_id res chain seq x y z
N MET A 1 4.23 -15.40 -4.56
CA MET A 1 4.10 -15.41 -6.04
C MET A 1 4.37 -16.83 -6.58
N ASP A 2 3.91 -17.81 -5.82
CA ASP A 2 4.24 -19.24 -5.87
C ASP A 2 3.10 -20.06 -6.49
N GLN A 3 1.93 -19.43 -6.65
CA GLN A 3 0.74 -20.02 -7.22
C GLN A 3 0.81 -20.01 -8.76
N PRO A 4 0.39 -21.10 -9.43
CA PRO A 4 0.16 -21.08 -10.88
C PRO A 4 -0.84 -20.00 -11.26
N TRP A 5 -0.63 -19.37 -12.42
CA TRP A 5 -1.52 -18.33 -12.93
C TRP A 5 -1.66 -18.43 -14.45
N ASN A 6 -2.78 -17.95 -14.99
CA ASN A 6 -3.05 -18.01 -16.42
C ASN A 6 -2.37 -16.83 -17.15
N PRO A 7 -1.48 -17.06 -18.14
CA PRO A 7 -0.86 -15.98 -18.91
C PRO A 7 -1.84 -14.97 -19.51
N ALA A 8 -3.10 -15.35 -19.76
CA ALA A 8 -4.15 -14.45 -20.23
C ALA A 8 -4.57 -13.38 -19.20
N ASP A 9 -4.31 -13.62 -17.91
CA ASP A 9 -4.56 -12.64 -16.84
C ASP A 9 -3.42 -11.64 -16.68
N TRP A 10 -2.32 -11.78 -17.44
CA TRP A 10 -1.19 -10.86 -17.40
C TRP A 10 -1.64 -9.46 -17.83
N ARG A 11 -1.37 -8.49 -16.95
CA ARG A 11 -1.49 -7.07 -17.24
C ARG A 11 -0.34 -6.33 -16.55
N PRO A 12 0.46 -5.52 -17.27
CA PRO A 12 1.61 -4.82 -16.70
C PRO A 12 1.17 -3.64 -15.81
N THR A 13 1.91 -3.32 -14.77
CA THR A 13 1.62 -2.14 -13.92
C THR A 13 2.33 -0.87 -14.39
N VAL A 14 3.30 -1.00 -15.32
CA VAL A 14 3.90 0.15 -16.01
C VAL A 14 2.88 0.84 -16.93
N TYR A 15 2.97 2.17 -17.02
CA TYR A 15 2.12 2.98 -17.89
C TYR A 15 2.37 2.65 -19.38
N ALA A 16 1.31 2.47 -20.16
CA ALA A 16 1.32 1.86 -21.51
C ALA A 16 2.26 2.52 -22.53
N ALA A 17 2.65 3.78 -22.33
CA ALA A 17 3.62 4.47 -23.18
C ALA A 17 4.98 3.76 -23.29
N HIS A 18 5.30 2.84 -22.36
CA HIS A 18 6.57 2.11 -22.33
C HIS A 18 6.53 0.70 -22.92
N LEU A 19 5.35 0.20 -23.31
CA LEU A 19 5.18 -1.12 -23.92
C LEU A 19 4.62 -0.94 -25.33
N THR A 20 5.50 -0.66 -26.29
CA THR A 20 5.11 -0.43 -27.70
C THR A 20 4.47 -1.66 -28.35
N ASN A 21 4.78 -2.86 -27.86
CA ASN A 21 4.09 -4.11 -28.22
C ASN A 21 3.92 -4.99 -26.98
N PRO A 22 2.74 -5.63 -26.77
CA PRO A 22 2.60 -6.63 -25.72
C PRO A 22 3.51 -7.84 -26.00
N PRO A 23 4.13 -8.43 -24.97
CA PRO A 23 4.91 -9.65 -25.09
C PRO A 23 4.04 -10.83 -25.58
N SER A 24 4.67 -11.82 -26.19
CA SER A 24 3.99 -13.05 -26.58
C SER A 24 3.49 -13.82 -25.36
N ALA A 25 2.42 -14.60 -25.51
CA ALA A 25 1.90 -15.45 -24.43
C ALA A 25 2.94 -16.46 -23.93
N GLU A 26 3.84 -16.92 -24.80
CA GLU A 26 4.97 -17.76 -24.43
C GLU A 26 5.98 -17.03 -23.55
N TYR A 27 6.36 -15.80 -23.90
CA TYR A 27 7.25 -14.97 -23.09
C TYR A 27 6.67 -14.70 -21.70
N VAL A 28 5.37 -14.41 -21.63
CA VAL A 28 4.64 -14.21 -20.38
C VAL A 28 4.68 -15.47 -19.52
N ARG A 29 4.40 -16.64 -20.12
CA ARG A 29 4.44 -17.94 -19.45
C ARG A 29 5.83 -18.25 -18.90
N GLN A 30 6.87 -18.14 -19.72
CA GLN A 30 8.26 -18.42 -19.33
C GLN A 30 8.70 -17.55 -18.14
N ASN A 31 8.50 -16.23 -18.21
CA ASN A 31 8.86 -15.35 -17.08
C ASN A 31 7.97 -15.61 -15.85
N GLY A 32 6.71 -16.00 -16.03
CA GLY A 32 5.81 -16.40 -14.95
C GLY A 32 6.27 -17.65 -14.21
N ASP A 33 6.70 -18.67 -14.95
CA ASP A 33 7.24 -19.91 -14.39
C ASP A 33 8.56 -19.65 -13.65
N GLU A 34 9.42 -18.77 -14.19
CA GLU A 34 10.66 -18.36 -13.51
C GLU A 34 10.39 -17.57 -12.21
N ILE A 35 9.41 -16.65 -12.17
CA ILE A 35 9.03 -15.95 -10.94
C ILE A 35 8.58 -16.94 -9.87
N ARG A 36 7.78 -17.94 -10.26
CA ARG A 36 7.32 -18.99 -9.37
C ARG A 36 8.49 -19.82 -8.85
N TRP A 37 9.40 -20.21 -9.74
CA TRP A 37 10.62 -20.94 -9.38
C TRP A 37 11.47 -20.17 -8.37
N PHE A 38 11.83 -18.90 -8.67
CA PHE A 38 12.60 -18.07 -7.75
C PHE A 38 11.88 -17.80 -6.44
N THR A 39 10.55 -17.75 -6.43
CA THR A 39 9.79 -17.66 -5.17
C THR A 39 9.96 -18.92 -4.32
N GLY A 40 9.99 -20.11 -4.94
CA GLY A 40 10.35 -21.35 -4.26
C GLY A 40 11.78 -21.30 -3.68
N CYS A 41 12.75 -20.85 -4.48
CA CYS A 41 14.12 -20.70 -4.00
C CYS A 41 14.24 -19.66 -2.87
N ILE A 42 13.44 -18.59 -2.85
CA ILE A 42 13.41 -17.64 -1.72
C ILE A 42 12.91 -18.30 -0.44
N ILE A 43 11.95 -19.23 -0.53
CA ILE A 43 11.45 -19.96 0.65
C ILE A 43 12.56 -20.82 1.25
N GLU A 44 13.38 -21.45 0.42
CA GLU A 44 14.48 -22.33 0.86
C GLU A 44 15.71 -21.54 1.31
N THR A 45 16.11 -20.54 0.54
CA THR A 45 17.31 -19.71 0.78
C THR A 45 16.99 -18.21 0.78
N PRO A 46 16.24 -17.71 1.78
CA PRO A 46 15.72 -16.33 1.78
C PRO A 46 16.80 -15.24 1.84
N TYR A 47 18.01 -15.56 2.31
CA TYR A 47 19.11 -14.60 2.44
C TYR A 47 20.06 -14.57 1.23
N ASP A 48 19.77 -15.32 0.17
CA ASP A 48 20.54 -15.25 -1.07
C ASP A 48 20.11 -14.03 -1.92
N PRO A 49 20.97 -13.00 -2.06
CA PRO A 49 20.63 -11.82 -2.83
C PRO A 49 20.48 -12.05 -4.33
N GLU A 50 21.11 -13.08 -4.91
CA GLU A 50 21.06 -13.35 -6.34
C GLU A 50 19.68 -13.87 -6.77
N ILE A 51 19.02 -14.65 -5.92
CA ILE A 51 17.66 -15.14 -6.19
C ILE A 51 16.65 -13.96 -6.19
N TRP A 52 16.74 -13.06 -5.20
CA TRP A 52 15.92 -11.85 -5.16
C TRP A 52 16.17 -10.97 -6.39
N TYR A 53 17.44 -10.74 -6.74
CA TYR A 53 17.82 -10.02 -7.95
C TYR A 53 17.25 -10.66 -9.22
N SER A 54 17.33 -11.99 -9.34
CA SER A 54 16.85 -12.72 -10.52
C SER A 54 15.34 -12.62 -10.65
N ARG A 55 14.59 -12.76 -9.55
CA ARG A 55 13.14 -12.53 -9.52
C ARG A 55 12.79 -11.09 -9.90
N ALA A 56 13.56 -10.10 -9.43
CA ALA A 56 13.39 -8.70 -9.81
C ALA A 56 13.49 -8.47 -11.33
N VAL A 57 14.44 -9.13 -12.00
CA VAL A 57 14.60 -9.04 -13.45
C VAL A 57 13.36 -9.60 -14.17
N ARG A 58 12.79 -10.72 -13.71
CA ARG A 58 11.59 -11.30 -14.32
C ARG A 58 10.34 -10.46 -14.10
N LEU A 59 10.20 -9.87 -12.92
CA LEU A 59 9.15 -8.89 -12.62
C LEU A 59 9.26 -7.67 -13.54
N LEU A 60 10.47 -7.15 -13.76
CA LEU A 60 10.72 -6.04 -14.67
C LEU A 60 10.35 -6.38 -16.12
N ASN A 61 10.75 -7.57 -16.58
CA ASN A 61 10.43 -8.09 -17.92
C ASN A 61 8.92 -8.21 -18.17
N LEU A 62 8.15 -8.58 -17.15
CA LEU A 62 6.68 -8.63 -17.22
C LEU A 62 6.00 -7.27 -17.03
N GLY A 63 6.77 -6.19 -16.87
CA GLY A 63 6.22 -4.84 -16.68
C GLY A 63 5.66 -4.60 -15.28
N TYR A 64 6.25 -5.22 -14.26
CA TYR A 64 6.00 -4.98 -12.82
C TYR A 64 7.17 -4.24 -12.13
N PRO A 65 7.54 -3.03 -12.59
CA PRO A 65 8.72 -2.31 -12.10
C PRO A 65 8.66 -1.99 -10.59
N GLU A 66 7.48 -1.72 -10.02
CA GLU A 66 7.32 -1.43 -8.60
C GLU A 66 7.59 -2.66 -7.71
N LEU A 67 7.40 -3.86 -8.24
CA LEU A 67 7.77 -5.10 -7.55
C LEU A 67 9.25 -5.41 -7.76
N ALA A 68 9.75 -5.17 -8.98
CA ALA A 68 11.17 -5.34 -9.30
C ALA A 68 12.08 -4.45 -8.45
N VAL A 69 11.73 -3.18 -8.23
CA VAL A 69 12.47 -2.30 -7.30
C VAL A 69 12.42 -2.84 -5.87
N GLY A 70 11.32 -3.46 -5.46
CA GLY A 70 11.19 -4.06 -4.13
C GLY A 70 12.15 -5.23 -3.90
N ASP A 71 12.19 -6.15 -4.85
CA ASP A 71 13.11 -7.30 -4.80
C ASP A 71 14.57 -6.85 -4.92
N ALA A 72 14.88 -5.93 -5.84
CA ALA A 72 16.24 -5.39 -5.99
C ALA A 72 16.69 -4.60 -4.76
N TYR A 73 15.77 -3.92 -4.06
CA TYR A 73 16.07 -3.25 -2.80
C TYR A 73 16.36 -4.26 -1.67
N LYS A 74 15.54 -5.31 -1.52
CA LYS A 74 15.80 -6.40 -0.57
C LYS A 74 17.15 -7.08 -0.85
N ALA A 75 17.43 -7.40 -2.12
CA ALA A 75 18.72 -7.93 -2.53
C ALA A 75 19.87 -6.99 -2.16
N THR A 76 19.70 -5.67 -2.35
CA THR A 76 20.72 -4.68 -1.94
C THR A 76 20.94 -4.66 -0.42
N LEU A 77 19.89 -4.79 0.40
CA LEU A 77 20.01 -4.89 1.85
C LEU A 77 20.79 -6.15 2.27
N LEU A 78 20.51 -7.29 1.63
CA LEU A 78 21.22 -8.54 1.85
C LEU A 78 22.70 -8.43 1.44
N VAL A 79 22.98 -7.88 0.26
CA VAL A 79 24.36 -7.65 -0.19
C VAL A 79 25.12 -6.71 0.74
N ASP A 80 24.50 -5.61 1.16
CA ASP A 80 25.11 -4.65 2.07
C ASP A 80 25.45 -5.31 3.41
N ALA A 81 24.57 -6.17 3.93
CA ALA A 81 24.86 -6.98 5.11
C ALA A 81 25.94 -8.04 4.85
N GLY A 82 25.91 -8.74 3.71
CA GLY A 82 26.89 -9.76 3.35
C GLY A 82 28.31 -9.23 3.19
N LEU A 83 28.45 -7.98 2.72
CA LEU A 83 29.72 -7.26 2.64
C LEU A 83 30.22 -6.76 4.00
N ASP A 84 29.36 -6.68 5.00
CA ASP A 84 29.72 -6.42 6.39
C ASP A 84 29.97 -7.74 7.13
N TYR A 85 31.25 -8.07 7.33
CA TYR A 85 31.66 -9.31 7.99
C TYR A 85 31.36 -9.33 9.49
N TYR A 86 30.99 -8.20 10.09
CA TYR A 86 30.55 -8.12 11.48
C TYR A 86 29.02 -8.25 11.65
N SER A 87 28.28 -8.27 10.55
CA SER A 87 26.83 -8.40 10.55
C SER A 87 26.39 -9.86 10.68
N SER A 88 25.52 -10.15 11.66
CA SER A 88 24.87 -11.46 11.81
C SER A 88 23.91 -11.79 10.65
N LEU A 89 23.31 -10.77 10.04
CA LEU A 89 22.59 -10.95 8.76
C LEU A 89 23.58 -11.27 7.64
N GLY A 90 24.75 -10.64 7.65
CA GLY A 90 25.81 -10.88 6.67
C GLY A 90 26.33 -12.32 6.67
N GLU A 91 26.44 -12.94 7.85
CA GLU A 91 26.79 -14.36 7.98
C GLU A 91 25.76 -15.27 7.28
N ARG A 92 24.46 -15.04 7.53
CA ARG A 92 23.38 -15.78 6.87
C ARG A 92 23.39 -15.59 5.34
N VAL A 93 23.67 -14.36 4.88
CA VAL A 93 23.81 -14.05 3.45
C VAL A 93 24.93 -14.86 2.81
N ARG A 94 26.14 -14.84 3.40
CA ARG A 94 27.29 -15.57 2.84
C ARG A 94 27.05 -17.08 2.83
N LEU A 95 26.38 -17.61 3.86
CA LEU A 95 25.99 -19.02 3.91
C LEU A 95 25.02 -19.38 2.80
N HIS A 96 23.89 -18.68 2.69
CA HIS A 96 22.84 -19.00 1.71
C HIS A 96 23.34 -18.78 0.28
N PHE A 97 24.06 -17.69 0.03
CA PHE A 97 24.62 -17.41 -1.28
C PHE A 97 25.68 -18.45 -1.69
N GLY A 98 26.55 -18.85 -0.75
CA GLY A 98 27.48 -19.96 -0.98
C GLY A 98 26.77 -21.28 -1.29
N MET A 99 25.72 -21.62 -0.54
CA MET A 99 24.91 -22.82 -0.81
C MET A 99 24.33 -22.80 -2.23
N SER A 100 23.75 -21.69 -2.66
CA SER A 100 23.19 -21.56 -4.02
C SER A 100 24.24 -21.72 -5.10
N LEU A 101 25.44 -21.14 -4.92
CA LEU A 101 26.57 -21.30 -5.84
C LEU A 101 27.00 -22.77 -5.96
N TRP A 102 26.85 -23.57 -4.91
CA TRP A 102 27.13 -25.01 -4.93
C TRP A 102 26.03 -25.83 -5.61
N TYR A 103 24.76 -25.52 -5.34
CA TYR A 103 23.61 -26.27 -5.86
C TYR A 103 23.30 -25.97 -7.33
N HIS A 104 23.44 -24.71 -7.76
CA HIS A 104 22.89 -24.25 -9.05
C HIS A 104 23.94 -24.00 -10.14
N ASN A 105 25.24 -24.01 -9.83
CA ASN A 105 26.27 -23.92 -10.86
C ASN A 105 26.63 -25.28 -11.46
N ASN A 106 26.75 -25.32 -12.80
CA ASN A 106 27.23 -26.49 -13.54
C ASN A 106 28.65 -26.90 -13.13
N ARG A 107 29.49 -25.93 -12.74
CA ARG A 107 30.76 -26.17 -12.05
C ARG A 107 30.52 -26.04 -10.56
N LYS A 108 30.54 -27.16 -9.84
CA LYS A 108 30.51 -27.14 -8.38
C LYS A 108 31.82 -26.52 -7.87
N PRO A 109 31.78 -25.34 -7.23
CA PRO A 109 32.96 -24.80 -6.56
C PRO A 109 33.41 -25.79 -5.47
N SER A 110 34.72 -25.89 -5.27
CA SER A 110 35.31 -26.60 -4.13
C SER A 110 34.93 -25.92 -2.81
N ASP A 111 35.00 -26.65 -1.70
CA ASP A 111 34.75 -26.08 -0.36
C ASP A 111 35.64 -24.86 -0.11
N ALA A 112 36.90 -24.88 -0.58
CA ALA A 112 37.82 -23.75 -0.47
C ALA A 112 37.35 -22.52 -1.25
N GLU A 113 36.74 -22.69 -2.42
CA GLU A 113 36.19 -21.59 -3.23
C GLU A 113 34.90 -21.03 -2.61
N LEU A 114 34.05 -21.88 -2.02
CA LEU A 114 32.79 -21.45 -1.37
C LEU A 114 33.01 -20.58 -0.14
N PHE A 115 34.08 -20.86 0.60
CA PHE A 115 34.44 -20.13 1.81
C PHE A 115 35.55 -19.10 1.60
N ASP A 116 36.01 -18.87 0.36
CA ASP A 116 36.97 -17.80 0.05
C ASP A 116 36.32 -16.41 0.28
N PRO A 117 36.75 -15.65 1.30
CA PRO A 117 36.15 -14.36 1.62
C PRO A 117 36.35 -13.33 0.51
N ILE A 118 37.43 -13.43 -0.27
CA ILE A 118 37.75 -12.51 -1.36
C ILE A 118 36.80 -12.76 -2.53
N LEU A 119 36.65 -14.02 -2.94
CA LEU A 119 35.72 -14.40 -4.01
C LEU A 119 34.28 -14.03 -3.63
N MET A 120 33.85 -14.40 -2.42
CA MET A 120 32.51 -14.05 -1.91
C MET A 120 32.27 -12.54 -1.94
N HIS A 121 33.26 -11.74 -1.50
CA HIS A 121 33.17 -10.28 -1.55
C HIS A 121 33.04 -9.75 -2.99
N GLN A 122 33.79 -10.31 -3.95
CA GLN A 122 33.72 -9.92 -5.37
C GLN A 122 32.37 -10.27 -6.00
N LEU A 123 31.84 -11.46 -5.73
CA LEU A 123 30.53 -11.90 -6.22
C LEU A 123 29.42 -11.01 -5.66
N LEU A 124 29.40 -10.76 -4.35
CA LEU A 124 28.44 -9.85 -3.72
C LEU A 124 28.51 -8.44 -4.30
N ARG A 125 29.71 -7.91 -4.60
CA ARG A 125 29.85 -6.60 -5.27
C ARG A 125 29.26 -6.59 -6.68
N THR A 126 29.37 -7.70 -7.41
CA THR A 126 28.77 -7.86 -8.74
C THR A 126 27.25 -7.84 -8.64
N VAL A 127 26.68 -8.62 -7.71
CA VAL A 127 25.23 -8.61 -7.44
C VAL A 127 24.77 -7.21 -7.04
N ARG A 128 25.50 -6.51 -6.16
CA ARG A 128 25.19 -5.12 -5.76
C ARG A 128 25.04 -4.20 -6.96
N LYS A 129 25.97 -4.27 -7.91
CA LYS A 129 25.94 -3.40 -9.09
C LYS A 129 24.71 -3.69 -9.94
N SER A 130 24.37 -4.98 -10.11
CA SER A 130 23.20 -5.41 -10.86
C SER A 130 21.88 -4.99 -10.21
N THR A 131 21.76 -5.07 -8.87
CA THR A 131 20.56 -4.61 -8.16
C THR A 131 20.35 -3.11 -8.31
N TYR A 132 21.40 -2.29 -8.23
CA TYR A 132 21.30 -0.85 -8.50
C TYR A 132 20.81 -0.53 -9.92
N ARG A 133 21.28 -1.28 -10.93
CA ARG A 133 20.81 -1.09 -12.31
C ARG A 133 19.32 -1.42 -12.46
N VAL A 134 18.87 -2.54 -11.88
CA VAL A 134 17.44 -2.91 -11.88
C VAL A 134 16.58 -1.88 -11.16
N MET A 135 17.02 -1.39 -9.98
CA MET A 135 16.29 -0.33 -9.26
C MET A 135 16.17 0.94 -10.11
N VAL A 136 17.26 1.41 -10.72
CA VAL A 136 17.26 2.62 -11.57
C VAL A 136 16.34 2.46 -12.78
N SER A 137 16.42 1.33 -13.50
CA SER A 137 15.53 1.03 -14.62
C SER A 137 14.05 1.00 -14.19
N SER A 138 13.76 0.34 -13.07
CA SER A 138 12.40 0.20 -12.56
C SER A 138 11.81 1.56 -12.15
N LEU A 139 12.56 2.36 -11.39
CA LEU A 139 12.15 3.69 -10.95
C LEU A 139 11.91 4.64 -12.13
N ALA A 140 12.74 4.55 -13.18
CA ALA A 140 12.57 5.34 -14.39
C ALA A 140 11.28 4.97 -15.15
N LEU A 141 10.95 3.69 -15.25
CA LEU A 141 9.73 3.20 -15.93
C LEU A 141 8.43 3.64 -15.23
N ILE A 142 8.45 3.75 -13.90
CA ILE A 142 7.32 4.30 -13.13
C ILE A 142 7.41 5.81 -12.96
N HIS A 143 8.26 6.52 -13.70
CA HIS A 143 8.41 7.97 -13.61
C HIS A 143 8.75 8.51 -12.19
N ALA A 144 9.32 7.69 -11.32
CA ALA A 144 9.82 8.10 -10.01
C ALA A 144 11.20 8.76 -10.17
N HIS A 145 11.26 9.88 -10.91
CA HIS A 145 12.52 10.49 -11.34
C HIS A 145 13.32 11.08 -10.18
N THR A 146 12.67 11.57 -9.13
CA THR A 146 13.33 12.02 -7.89
C THR A 146 14.06 10.86 -7.19
N ASP A 147 13.39 9.72 -7.07
CA ASP A 147 13.98 8.50 -6.52
C ASP A 147 15.09 7.96 -7.43
N THR A 148 14.88 7.97 -8.76
CA THR A 148 15.87 7.57 -9.77
C THR A 148 17.16 8.38 -9.61
N LYS A 149 17.05 9.72 -9.53
CA LYS A 149 18.17 10.64 -9.30
C LYS A 149 18.92 10.27 -8.00
N THR A 150 18.18 10.07 -6.91
CA THR A 150 18.74 9.75 -5.59
C THR A 150 19.51 8.43 -5.61
N VAL A 151 18.92 7.37 -6.18
CA VAL A 151 19.55 6.05 -6.28
C VAL A 151 20.77 6.07 -7.20
N CYS A 152 20.72 6.79 -8.34
CA CYS A 152 21.88 6.98 -9.20
C CYS A 152 23.04 7.66 -8.45
N GLN A 153 22.77 8.73 -7.69
CA GLN A 153 23.79 9.43 -6.91
C GLN A 153 24.40 8.52 -5.83
N MET A 154 23.57 7.72 -5.14
CA MET A 154 24.04 6.73 -4.18
C MET A 154 24.94 5.66 -4.83
N ALA A 155 24.55 5.17 -6.00
CA ALA A 155 25.29 4.15 -6.74
C ALA A 155 26.62 4.68 -7.30
N LEU A 156 26.64 5.91 -7.85
CA LEU A 156 27.85 6.54 -8.39
C LEU A 156 28.90 6.83 -7.32
N ARG A 157 28.48 7.08 -6.06
CA ARG A 157 29.40 7.15 -4.91
C ARG A 157 30.08 5.82 -4.60
N LYS A 158 29.51 4.69 -5.03
CA LYS A 158 30.02 3.33 -4.75
C LYS A 158 30.81 2.73 -5.90
N PHE A 159 30.39 2.97 -7.15
CA PHE A 159 30.91 2.23 -8.31
C PHE A 159 31.79 3.04 -9.25
N HIS A 160 31.89 4.37 -9.09
CA HIS A 160 32.70 5.32 -9.88
C HIS A 160 32.77 5.03 -11.41
N ILE A 161 32.30 5.95 -12.26
CA ILE A 161 32.42 5.83 -13.74
C ILE A 161 31.59 4.64 -14.31
N ASP A 162 30.33 4.51 -13.91
CA ASP A 162 29.39 3.61 -14.60
C ASP A 162 28.56 4.40 -15.63
N GLY A 163 28.81 4.13 -16.92
CA GLY A 163 28.16 4.87 -18.01
C GLY A 163 26.63 4.74 -18.04
N PHE A 164 26.07 3.61 -17.58
CA PHE A 164 24.61 3.46 -17.49
C PHE A 164 24.05 4.36 -16.39
N LEU A 165 24.67 4.39 -15.21
CA LEU A 165 24.23 5.22 -14.09
C LEU A 165 24.37 6.73 -14.39
N VAL A 166 25.46 7.14 -15.04
CA VAL A 166 25.65 8.55 -15.46
C VAL A 166 24.57 8.98 -16.44
N ARG A 167 24.29 8.18 -17.48
CA ARG A 167 23.22 8.49 -18.45
C ARG A 167 21.86 8.55 -17.78
N SER A 168 21.56 7.56 -16.93
CA SER A 168 20.27 7.48 -16.22
C SER A 168 20.06 8.67 -15.27
N LEU A 169 21.12 9.16 -14.61
CA LEU A 169 21.09 10.37 -13.81
C LEU A 169 20.76 11.61 -14.66
N GLY A 170 21.42 11.76 -15.80
CA GLY A 170 21.14 12.85 -16.75
C GLY A 170 19.68 12.84 -17.19
N THR A 171 19.18 11.70 -17.67
CA THR A 171 17.79 11.53 -18.07
C THR A 171 16.82 11.84 -16.94
N ALA A 172 17.08 11.39 -15.71
CA ALA A 172 16.21 11.68 -14.57
C ALA A 172 16.13 13.19 -14.27
N ILE A 173 17.25 13.91 -14.38
CA ILE A 173 17.29 15.37 -14.19
C ILE A 173 16.48 16.08 -15.27
N ASP A 174 16.63 15.68 -16.54
CA ASP A 174 15.91 16.30 -17.66
C ASP A 174 14.40 16.03 -17.55
N ARG A 175 13.99 14.80 -17.21
CA ARG A 175 12.57 14.46 -16.97
C ARG A 175 11.97 15.22 -15.79
N LEU A 176 12.74 15.49 -14.73
CA LEU A 176 12.28 16.33 -13.62
C LEU A 176 12.03 17.78 -14.05
N ARG A 177 12.90 18.34 -14.91
CA ARG A 177 12.70 19.68 -15.48
C ARG A 177 11.45 19.75 -16.35
N GLU A 178 11.28 18.78 -17.25
CA GLU A 178 10.09 18.66 -18.11
C GLU A 178 8.79 18.55 -17.29
N LYS A 179 8.79 17.71 -16.25
CA LYS A 179 7.66 17.54 -15.34
C LYS A 179 7.37 18.84 -14.59
N GLY A 180 8.40 19.55 -14.14
CA GLY A 180 8.27 20.87 -13.51
C GLY A 180 7.62 21.90 -14.43
N HIS A 181 8.04 21.98 -15.69
CA HIS A 181 7.41 22.87 -16.69
C HIS A 181 5.95 22.49 -16.97
N THR A 182 5.66 21.19 -17.09
CA THR A 182 4.30 20.68 -17.34
C THR A 182 3.37 21.01 -16.18
N ILE A 183 3.87 20.86 -14.94
CA ILE A 183 3.15 21.29 -13.75
C ILE A 183 2.93 22.79 -13.85
N GLY A 184 3.99 23.60 -14.04
CA GLY A 184 3.91 25.06 -14.25
C GLY A 184 2.78 25.50 -15.20
N ALA A 185 2.75 24.94 -16.41
CA ALA A 185 1.77 25.28 -17.43
C ALA A 185 0.31 24.95 -17.03
N LYS A 186 0.06 23.78 -16.41
CA LYS A 186 -1.28 23.41 -15.93
C LYS A 186 -1.83 24.37 -14.88
N LEU A 187 -0.94 24.99 -14.11
CA LEU A 187 -1.31 25.90 -13.03
C LEU A 187 -1.76 27.23 -13.59
N GLU A 188 -1.08 27.74 -14.61
CA GLU A 188 -1.47 28.96 -15.34
C GLU A 188 -2.87 28.82 -15.96
N GLU A 189 -3.19 27.65 -16.53
CA GLU A 189 -4.52 27.37 -17.10
C GLU A 189 -5.63 27.30 -16.03
N SER A 190 -5.32 26.79 -14.84
CA SER A 190 -6.33 26.53 -13.80
C SER A 190 -6.81 27.76 -13.03
N LYS A 191 -6.21 28.94 -13.23
CA LYS A 191 -6.47 30.21 -12.51
C LYS A 191 -6.43 30.11 -10.97
N VAL A 192 -5.97 28.98 -10.42
CA VAL A 192 -5.72 28.76 -9.00
C VAL A 192 -4.23 28.47 -8.86
N ALA A 193 -3.50 29.39 -8.21
CA ALA A 193 -2.09 29.16 -7.92
C ALA A 193 -1.97 27.98 -6.95
N PRO A 194 -1.28 26.89 -7.30
CA PRO A 194 -1.06 25.82 -6.35
C PRO A 194 -0.06 26.30 -5.32
N THR A 195 -0.08 25.66 -4.17
CA THR A 195 0.98 25.85 -3.19
C THR A 195 2.26 25.20 -3.70
N GLU A 196 3.41 25.76 -3.32
CA GLU A 196 4.73 25.14 -3.55
C GLU A 196 4.75 23.67 -3.10
N LYS A 197 3.99 23.34 -2.05
CA LYS A 197 3.79 21.98 -1.53
C LYS A 197 3.21 21.01 -2.56
N GLN A 198 2.21 21.45 -3.32
CA GLN A 198 1.54 20.60 -4.31
C GLN A 198 2.48 20.32 -5.49
N VAL A 199 3.26 21.32 -5.92
CA VAL A 199 4.26 21.16 -6.98
C VAL A 199 5.33 20.16 -6.54
N GLU A 200 5.87 20.32 -5.33
CA GLU A 200 6.87 19.42 -4.78
C GLU A 200 6.35 17.97 -4.66
N TYR A 201 5.12 17.81 -4.15
CA TYR A 201 4.46 16.52 -4.03
C TYR A 201 4.31 15.84 -5.40
N GLU A 202 3.78 16.55 -6.39
CA GLU A 202 3.60 16.03 -7.75
C GLU A 202 4.94 15.64 -8.38
N LEU A 203 5.99 16.44 -8.21
CA LEU A 203 7.33 16.14 -8.71
C LEU A 203 7.90 14.84 -8.14
N ARG A 204 7.69 14.59 -6.84
CA ARG A 204 8.20 13.41 -6.13
C ARG A 204 7.55 12.11 -6.59
N ASN A 205 6.25 12.12 -6.91
CA ASN A 205 5.50 10.89 -7.20
C ASN A 205 5.87 10.26 -8.55
N GLY A 206 6.20 8.96 -8.51
CA GLY A 206 6.05 8.06 -9.64
C GLY A 206 4.59 7.65 -9.85
N LEU A 207 4.34 6.84 -10.87
CA LEU A 207 3.03 6.39 -11.33
C LEU A 207 3.04 4.89 -11.57
N VAL A 208 2.10 4.19 -10.95
CA VAL A 208 1.86 2.75 -11.10
C VAL A 208 0.40 2.52 -11.40
N LEU A 209 0.10 1.68 -12.40
CA LEU A 209 -1.27 1.25 -12.67
C LEU A 209 -1.71 0.25 -11.60
N MET A 210 -2.86 0.52 -10.97
CA MET A 210 -3.43 -0.41 -10.01
C MET A 210 -4.10 -1.57 -10.75
N ARG A 211 -3.48 -2.75 -10.72
CA ARG A 211 -3.96 -3.98 -11.39
C ARG A 211 -3.90 -5.19 -10.46
N PRO A 212 -4.79 -6.19 -10.62
CA PRO A 212 -4.65 -7.43 -9.88
C PRO A 212 -3.41 -8.16 -10.43
N TYR A 213 -2.49 -8.53 -9.55
CA TYR A 213 -1.39 -9.39 -9.95
C TYR A 213 -1.95 -10.79 -10.30
N PRO A 214 -1.44 -11.46 -11.34
CA PRO A 214 -2.07 -12.67 -11.84
C PRO A 214 -1.95 -13.87 -10.88
N TRP A 215 -0.98 -13.84 -9.96
CA TRP A 215 -0.78 -14.86 -8.93
C TRP A 215 -1.53 -14.58 -7.61
N ILE A 216 -2.44 -13.60 -7.57
CA ILE A 216 -3.28 -13.39 -6.37
C ILE A 216 -4.27 -14.56 -6.27
N PRO A 217 -4.30 -15.30 -5.15
CA PRO A 217 -5.30 -16.35 -4.93
C PRO A 217 -6.73 -15.85 -5.09
N ALA A 218 -7.59 -16.65 -5.73
CA ALA A 218 -8.95 -16.24 -6.12
C ALA A 218 -9.84 -15.89 -4.92
N GLU A 219 -9.60 -16.50 -3.76
CA GLU A 219 -10.28 -16.22 -2.49
C GLU A 219 -10.01 -14.81 -1.98
N TYR A 220 -8.86 -14.21 -2.31
CA TYR A 220 -8.56 -12.83 -1.93
C TYR A 220 -9.14 -11.81 -2.92
N LEU A 221 -9.65 -12.24 -4.06
CA LEU A 221 -10.25 -11.37 -5.07
C LEU A 221 -11.76 -11.21 -4.92
N ARG A 222 -12.37 -11.83 -3.89
CA ARG A 222 -13.82 -11.90 -3.71
C ARG A 222 -14.21 -11.67 -2.25
N ARG A 223 -15.42 -11.18 -2.04
CA ARG A 223 -16.08 -11.15 -0.73
C ARG A 223 -17.24 -12.13 -0.75
N ASP A 224 -17.08 -13.25 -0.07
CA ASP A 224 -18.09 -14.31 -0.04
C ASP A 224 -19.23 -13.99 0.94
N GLN A 225 -20.26 -14.84 0.91
CA GLN A 225 -21.42 -14.67 1.79
C GLN A 225 -21.05 -14.83 3.27
N ALA A 226 -20.07 -15.69 3.60
CA ALA A 226 -19.63 -15.91 4.98
C ALA A 226 -19.03 -14.63 5.59
N LEU A 227 -18.22 -13.89 4.81
CA LEU A 227 -17.71 -12.58 5.20
C LEU A 227 -18.85 -11.57 5.39
N ILE A 228 -19.83 -11.52 4.49
CA ILE A 228 -20.99 -10.63 4.61
C ILE A 228 -21.80 -10.94 5.87
N ASP A 229 -21.98 -12.21 6.20
CA ASP A 229 -22.70 -12.64 7.40
C ASP A 229 -21.93 -12.26 8.68
N ALA A 230 -20.61 -12.44 8.69
CA ALA A 230 -19.74 -12.00 9.78
C ALA A 230 -19.79 -10.47 9.98
N LEU A 231 -19.70 -9.69 8.90
CA LEU A 231 -19.83 -8.23 8.94
C LEU A 231 -21.19 -7.78 9.47
N ASN A 232 -22.27 -8.47 9.09
CA ASN A 232 -23.61 -8.20 9.62
C ASN A 232 -23.74 -8.59 11.10
N GLY A 233 -23.05 -9.64 11.55
CA GLY A 233 -22.91 -9.98 12.96
C GLY A 233 -22.23 -8.86 13.75
N GLU A 234 -21.11 -8.36 13.24
CA GLU A 234 -20.35 -7.24 13.83
C GLU A 234 -21.19 -5.96 13.87
N LEU A 235 -21.82 -5.57 12.75
CA LEU A 235 -22.62 -4.34 12.63
C LEU A 235 -23.78 -4.29 13.64
N LYS A 236 -24.39 -5.42 13.97
CA LYS A 236 -25.45 -5.49 14.99
C LYS A 236 -24.99 -4.97 16.36
N THR A 237 -23.71 -5.12 16.69
CA THR A 237 -23.13 -4.61 17.95
C THR A 237 -22.98 -3.09 17.96
N TYR A 238 -22.90 -2.46 16.78
CA TYR A 238 -22.87 -1.01 16.59
C TYR A 238 -24.28 -0.40 16.42
N GLY A 239 -25.28 -1.24 16.10
CA GLY A 239 -26.70 -0.92 16.11
C GLY A 239 -27.49 -1.72 15.05
N PRO A 240 -28.69 -2.23 15.35
CA PRO A 240 -29.42 -3.14 14.45
C PRO A 240 -30.15 -2.45 13.28
N ARG A 241 -29.87 -1.17 13.03
CA ARG A 241 -30.63 -0.32 12.08
C ARG A 241 -30.28 -0.59 10.62
N CYS A 242 -29.18 -1.29 10.38
CA CYS A 242 -28.64 -1.50 9.05
C CYS A 242 -28.13 -2.92 8.86
N LYS A 243 -28.00 -3.30 7.59
CA LYS A 243 -27.32 -4.52 7.14
C LYS A 243 -26.51 -4.25 5.89
N ILE A 244 -25.42 -4.98 5.71
CA ILE A 244 -24.61 -4.99 4.50
C ILE A 244 -25.17 -6.03 3.55
N ARG A 245 -25.33 -5.67 2.27
CA ARG A 245 -25.70 -6.58 1.17
C ARG A 245 -25.08 -6.10 -0.15
N PRO A 246 -25.08 -6.92 -1.21
CA PRO A 246 -24.69 -6.47 -2.55
C PRO A 246 -25.44 -5.20 -2.98
N SER A 247 -24.70 -4.26 -3.56
CA SER A 247 -25.18 -2.99 -4.11
C SER A 247 -24.98 -2.97 -5.63
N PHE A 248 -25.90 -2.32 -6.34
CA PHE A 248 -25.90 -2.23 -7.80
C PHE A 248 -25.48 -0.86 -8.33
N VAL A 249 -24.98 0.02 -7.44
CA VAL A 249 -24.48 1.37 -7.77
C VAL A 249 -23.29 1.33 -8.75
N LYS A 250 -22.63 0.17 -8.85
CA LYS A 250 -21.62 -0.18 -9.84
C LYS A 250 -21.99 -1.51 -10.53
N PRO A 251 -22.68 -1.53 -11.69
CA PRO A 251 -22.51 -2.66 -12.59
C PRO A 251 -21.03 -2.74 -12.93
N SER A 252 -20.33 -3.71 -12.34
CA SER A 252 -18.91 -3.90 -12.59
C SER A 252 -18.74 -4.50 -13.98
N PRO A 253 -17.82 -3.98 -14.82
CA PRO A 253 -17.43 -4.63 -16.06
C PRO A 253 -16.68 -5.95 -15.82
N ARG A 254 -16.37 -6.34 -14.57
CA ARG A 254 -15.76 -7.64 -14.17
C ARG A 254 -16.66 -8.86 -14.39
N SER A 255 -17.50 -8.83 -15.41
CA SER A 255 -18.23 -10.01 -15.85
C SER A 255 -17.27 -11.10 -16.37
N GLU A 256 -15.97 -10.83 -16.56
CA GLU A 256 -15.00 -11.82 -17.03
C GLU A 256 -13.62 -11.57 -16.39
N VAL A 257 -13.32 -12.24 -15.28
CA VAL A 257 -11.93 -12.48 -14.83
C VAL A 257 -11.75 -14.00 -14.82
N GLY A 258 -10.79 -14.51 -15.60
CA GLY A 258 -10.58 -15.96 -15.75
C GLY A 258 -11.73 -16.72 -16.45
N GLY A 259 -12.55 -16.06 -17.26
CA GLY A 259 -13.69 -16.70 -17.97
C GLY A 259 -14.90 -17.03 -17.08
N VAL A 260 -14.94 -16.56 -15.82
CA VAL A 260 -16.05 -16.79 -14.89
C VAL A 260 -16.85 -15.50 -14.71
N LYS A 261 -18.16 -15.55 -15.04
CA LYS A 261 -19.13 -14.48 -14.74
C LYS A 261 -19.30 -14.31 -13.23
N THR A 262 -18.72 -13.26 -12.65
CA THR A 262 -18.94 -12.92 -11.24
C THR A 262 -19.97 -11.79 -11.10
N ALA A 263 -20.88 -11.94 -10.14
CA ALA A 263 -21.80 -10.89 -9.72
C ALA A 263 -21.02 -9.62 -9.30
N PRO A 264 -21.64 -8.41 -9.39
CA PRO A 264 -20.99 -7.20 -8.91
C PRO A 264 -20.61 -7.35 -7.43
N ASP A 265 -19.31 -7.31 -7.16
CA ASP A 265 -18.74 -7.42 -5.81
C ASP A 265 -18.95 -6.13 -4.99
N ASN A 266 -19.70 -5.13 -5.49
CA ASN A 266 -19.96 -3.91 -4.73
C ASN A 266 -20.90 -4.20 -3.55
N LEU A 267 -20.55 -3.73 -2.36
CA LEU A 267 -21.40 -3.84 -1.17
C LEU A 267 -22.00 -2.47 -0.84
N GLY A 268 -23.14 -2.47 -0.15
CA GLY A 268 -23.82 -1.28 0.33
C GLY A 268 -24.41 -1.51 1.71
N VAL A 269 -24.68 -0.41 2.42
CA VAL A 269 -25.37 -0.42 3.72
C VAL A 269 -26.84 -0.10 3.51
N PHE A 270 -27.73 -0.90 4.08
CA PHE A 270 -29.18 -0.77 3.87
C PHE A 270 -29.95 -0.75 5.18
N ALA A 271 -30.97 0.10 5.25
CA ALA A 271 -31.80 0.24 6.43
C ALA A 271 -32.65 -1.02 6.68
N THR A 272 -32.65 -1.54 7.90
CA THR A 272 -33.47 -2.71 8.32
C THR A 272 -34.85 -2.28 8.85
N ARG A 273 -35.02 -0.98 9.13
CA ARG A 273 -36.27 -0.30 9.52
C ARG A 273 -36.28 1.12 8.97
N ALA A 274 -37.39 1.83 9.14
CA ALA A 274 -37.41 3.27 8.90
C ALA A 274 -36.48 4.01 9.88
N ILE A 275 -35.76 5.03 9.40
CA ILE A 275 -34.85 5.86 10.19
C ILE A 275 -35.30 7.33 10.03
N PRO A 276 -35.75 8.02 11.10
CA PRO A 276 -36.15 9.42 11.03
C PRO A 276 -34.97 10.35 10.73
N ASN A 277 -35.28 11.52 10.19
CA ASN A 277 -34.32 12.61 9.99
C ASN A 277 -33.55 12.92 11.29
N GLY A 278 -32.24 13.11 11.18
CA GLY A 278 -31.35 13.42 12.31
C GLY A 278 -31.01 12.24 13.21
N GLU A 279 -31.65 11.08 13.07
CA GLU A 279 -31.31 9.90 13.86
C GLU A 279 -29.88 9.43 13.54
N ARG A 280 -29.11 9.13 14.59
CA ARG A 280 -27.82 8.46 14.46
C ARG A 280 -28.02 7.04 13.95
N VAL A 281 -27.42 6.75 12.79
CA VAL A 281 -27.43 5.43 12.17
C VAL A 281 -26.49 4.49 12.95
N PHE A 282 -25.19 4.81 12.99
CA PHE A 282 -24.17 4.15 13.81
C PHE A 282 -23.01 5.10 14.12
N LEU A 283 -22.19 4.73 15.12
CA LEU A 283 -20.95 5.39 15.49
C LEU A 283 -19.78 4.47 15.13
N ASP A 284 -19.06 4.78 14.07
CA ASP A 284 -18.00 3.93 13.51
C ASP A 284 -16.67 4.19 14.23
N ILE A 285 -16.26 3.27 15.10
CA ILE A 285 -15.00 3.34 15.86
C ILE A 285 -14.04 2.28 15.31
N SER A 286 -12.95 2.74 14.70
CA SER A 286 -11.96 1.88 14.04
C SER A 286 -10.72 1.64 14.91
N PRO A 287 -10.16 0.41 14.93
CA PRO A 287 -8.78 0.19 15.38
C PRO A 287 -7.73 0.65 14.36
N ALA A 288 -8.13 0.83 13.10
CA ALA A 288 -7.28 1.19 11.96
C ALA A 288 -7.25 2.71 11.69
N GLY A 289 -7.35 3.52 12.74
CA GLY A 289 -7.08 4.96 12.68
C GLY A 289 -5.59 5.25 12.75
N ALA A 290 -5.09 6.14 11.89
CA ALA A 290 -3.69 6.56 11.86
C ALA A 290 -3.60 8.10 11.80
N HIS A 291 -2.72 8.68 12.61
CA HIS A 291 -2.54 10.13 12.75
C HIS A 291 -1.06 10.50 12.61
N LEU A 292 -0.78 11.71 12.11
CA LEU A 292 0.59 12.17 11.82
C LEU A 292 1.35 12.78 12.98
N THR A 293 0.64 13.21 14.01
CA THR A 293 1.25 13.83 15.18
C THR A 293 1.06 12.88 16.35
N LYS A 294 2.15 12.34 16.87
CA LYS A 294 2.15 11.79 18.22
C LYS A 294 2.10 12.97 19.22
N ALA A 295 1.07 13.79 19.12
CA ALA A 295 0.81 14.86 20.07
C ALA A 295 0.65 14.20 21.44
N ARG A 296 1.29 14.74 22.48
CA ARG A 296 1.30 14.10 23.82
C ARG A 296 -0.08 14.01 24.50
N ASN A 297 -1.15 14.53 23.87
CA ASN A 297 -2.49 14.66 24.44
C ASN A 297 -3.62 14.08 23.56
N VAL A 298 -3.34 13.09 22.70
CA VAL A 298 -4.37 12.42 21.89
C VAL A 298 -4.53 10.95 22.29
N CYS A 299 -5.72 10.40 22.03
CA CYS A 299 -6.00 8.99 22.21
C CYS A 299 -5.15 8.13 21.27
N GLU A 300 -4.48 7.12 21.84
CA GLU A 300 -3.64 6.19 21.08
C GLU A 300 -4.41 5.44 19.98
N ASN A 301 -5.70 5.16 20.19
CA ASN A 301 -6.53 4.46 19.20
C ASN A 301 -7.08 5.41 18.11
N CYS A 302 -7.87 6.40 18.50
CA CYS A 302 -8.62 7.21 17.54
C CYS A 302 -7.97 8.55 17.18
N GLY A 303 -6.88 8.95 17.85
CA GLY A 303 -6.27 10.27 17.66
C GLY A 303 -7.10 11.45 18.18
N GLY A 304 -8.27 11.20 18.78
CA GLY A 304 -9.12 12.25 19.35
C GLY A 304 -8.62 12.76 20.70
N GLY A 305 -9.15 13.92 21.13
CA GLY A 305 -8.81 14.52 22.42
C GLY A 305 -9.07 13.60 23.62
N LEU A 306 -8.26 13.76 24.66
CA LEU A 306 -8.38 12.99 25.91
C LEU A 306 -9.31 13.69 26.92
N PRO A 307 -10.07 12.92 27.73
CA PRO A 307 -10.79 13.47 28.87
C PRO A 307 -9.83 13.91 29.98
N LEU A 308 -10.34 14.62 30.99
CA LEU A 308 -9.55 15.06 32.16
C LEU A 308 -8.81 13.90 32.86
N THR A 309 -9.40 12.71 32.86
CA THR A 309 -8.79 11.49 33.41
C THR A 309 -8.75 10.42 32.32
N PRO A 310 -7.68 10.37 31.51
CA PRO A 310 -7.54 9.36 30.47
C PRO A 310 -7.30 7.98 31.05
N LEU A 311 -7.72 6.95 30.32
CA LEU A 311 -7.44 5.56 30.69
C LEU A 311 -6.01 5.21 30.29
N THR A 312 -5.26 4.58 31.20
CA THR A 312 -3.89 4.10 30.98
C THR A 312 -3.84 2.58 30.96
N LEU A 313 -2.65 2.02 30.70
CA LEU A 313 -2.37 0.59 30.81
C LEU A 313 -1.38 0.32 31.95
N GLN A 314 -1.40 -0.89 32.47
CA GLN A 314 -0.45 -1.33 33.50
C GLN A 314 0.93 -1.64 32.91
N CYS A 315 0.98 -2.13 31.67
CA CYS A 315 2.23 -2.52 31.01
C CYS A 315 3.08 -1.34 30.50
N CYS A 316 2.46 -0.17 30.26
CA CYS A 316 3.17 1.04 29.88
C CYS A 316 2.39 2.32 30.22
N SER A 317 3.11 3.42 30.45
CA SER A 317 2.53 4.75 30.71
C SER A 317 2.35 5.60 29.44
N THR A 318 2.80 5.11 28.29
CA THR A 318 2.83 5.89 27.03
C THR A 318 1.53 5.83 26.24
N ALA A 319 0.71 4.79 26.43
CA ALA A 319 -0.56 4.62 25.75
C ALA A 319 -1.71 5.12 26.63
N VAL A 320 -2.45 6.10 26.12
CA VAL A 320 -3.59 6.73 26.80
C VAL A 320 -4.84 6.69 25.91
N PHE A 321 -6.01 6.49 26.52
CA PHE A 321 -7.27 6.29 25.78
C PHE A 321 -8.39 7.21 26.26
N CYS A 322 -9.19 7.68 25.31
CA CYS A 322 -10.34 8.53 25.59
C CYS A 322 -11.57 7.77 26.11
N SER A 323 -11.65 6.46 25.88
CA SER A 323 -12.79 5.64 26.27
C SER A 323 -12.42 4.17 26.48
N PRO A 324 -13.22 3.39 27.25
CA PRO A 324 -13.01 1.96 27.41
C PRO A 324 -12.98 1.21 26.08
N LYS A 325 -13.79 1.63 25.10
CA LYS A 325 -13.83 1.02 23.76
C LYS A 325 -12.53 1.22 22.98
N CYS A 326 -11.94 2.42 23.02
CA CYS A 326 -10.64 2.67 22.40
C CYS A 326 -9.52 1.84 23.05
N ARG A 327 -9.55 1.68 24.38
CA ARG A 327 -8.60 0.83 25.10
C ARG A 327 -8.74 -0.64 24.71
N GLU A 328 -9.97 -1.15 24.68
CA GLU A 328 -10.29 -2.52 24.28
C GLU A 328 -9.83 -2.81 22.85
N LEU A 329 -10.16 -1.94 21.89
CA LEU A 329 -9.75 -2.09 20.49
C LEU A 329 -8.23 -2.14 20.35
N ALA A 330 -7.50 -1.26 21.06
CA ALA A 330 -6.05 -1.27 21.02
C ALA A 330 -5.47 -2.59 21.54
N LEU A 331 -5.91 -3.04 22.71
CA LEU A 331 -5.46 -4.29 23.33
C LEU A 331 -5.79 -5.53 22.50
N THR A 332 -6.93 -5.51 21.82
CA THR A 332 -7.41 -6.63 20.98
C THR A 332 -6.70 -6.71 19.63
N HIS A 333 -6.26 -5.57 19.09
CA HIS A 333 -5.87 -5.53 17.68
C HIS A 333 -4.41 -5.24 17.41
N TYR A 334 -3.69 -4.47 18.24
CA TYR A 334 -2.33 -4.05 17.87
C TYR A 334 -1.39 -3.69 19.01
N HIS A 335 -1.88 -3.49 20.24
CA HIS A 335 -1.09 -2.86 21.30
C HIS A 335 0.19 -3.64 21.63
N SER A 336 0.11 -4.97 21.81
CA SER A 336 1.29 -5.76 22.19
C SER A 336 2.41 -5.71 21.16
N SER A 337 2.08 -5.55 19.88
CA SER A 337 3.07 -5.46 18.80
C SER A 337 3.80 -4.12 18.75
N LEU A 338 3.17 -3.06 19.30
CA LEU A 338 3.73 -1.70 19.38
C LEU A 338 4.37 -1.39 20.74
N CYS A 339 3.90 -2.02 21.82
CA CYS A 339 4.30 -1.70 23.19
C CYS A 339 5.82 -1.84 23.38
N GLY A 340 6.45 -0.83 23.97
CA GLY A 340 7.90 -0.80 24.25
C GLY A 340 8.79 -0.50 23.03
N LYS A 341 8.24 -0.31 21.83
CA LYS A 341 9.00 -0.01 20.61
C LYS A 341 8.91 1.46 20.23
N ASP A 342 9.97 2.01 19.64
CA ASP A 342 9.98 3.37 19.13
C ASP A 342 9.69 3.45 17.63
N PHE A 343 8.63 4.18 17.30
CA PHE A 343 8.20 4.50 15.94
C PHE A 343 8.22 6.01 15.66
N SER A 344 8.86 6.80 16.53
CA SER A 344 8.93 8.26 16.41
C SER A 344 9.55 8.73 15.08
N TRP A 345 10.43 7.93 14.49
CA TRP A 345 11.07 8.16 13.20
C TRP A 345 10.10 8.20 12.01
N ILE A 346 8.90 7.61 12.13
CA ILE A 346 7.84 7.72 11.12
C ILE A 346 7.32 9.16 11.02
N TYR A 347 7.44 9.91 12.12
CA TYR A 347 6.96 11.27 12.27
C TYR A 347 8.10 12.29 12.26
N ALA A 348 9.32 11.90 11.85
CA ALA A 348 10.45 12.82 11.81
C ALA A 348 10.29 13.85 10.67
N ASP A 349 9.82 13.42 9.51
CA ASP A 349 9.62 14.29 8.34
C ASP A 349 8.42 15.25 8.50
N THR A 350 7.49 14.97 9.42
CA THR A 350 6.37 15.88 9.74
C THR A 350 6.81 17.09 10.57
N LYS A 351 8.00 17.03 11.19
CA LYS A 351 8.56 18.13 11.98
C LYS A 351 9.33 19.15 11.13
N SER A 352 9.59 18.85 9.85
CA SER A 352 10.62 19.56 9.08
C SER A 352 10.16 20.86 8.41
N THR A 353 8.90 21.04 8.00
CA THR A 353 8.49 22.34 7.44
C THR A 353 6.96 22.47 7.42
N ALA A 354 6.47 23.70 7.60
CA ALA A 354 5.10 24.10 7.27
C ALA A 354 4.81 24.01 5.74
N THR A 355 5.66 23.34 4.94
CA THR A 355 5.70 23.33 3.46
C THR A 355 5.47 21.95 2.81
N HIS A 356 5.17 20.87 3.54
CA HIS A 356 4.99 19.52 2.95
C HIS A 356 3.59 18.95 3.19
N ILE A 357 2.96 18.33 2.17
CA ILE A 357 1.76 17.48 2.37
C ILE A 357 2.26 16.13 2.91
N PRO A 358 1.98 15.80 4.18
CA PRO A 358 2.52 14.61 4.82
C PRO A 358 2.01 13.33 4.16
N ASP A 359 2.92 12.38 3.94
CA ASP A 359 2.56 11.07 3.41
C ASP A 359 1.89 10.22 4.50
N MET A 360 0.59 9.96 4.36
CA MET A 360 -0.17 9.12 5.29
C MET A 360 0.10 7.62 5.15
N ARG A 361 0.85 7.18 4.12
CA ARG A 361 1.17 5.76 3.93
C ARG A 361 1.88 5.15 5.13
N PRO A 362 3.02 5.71 5.62
CA PRO A 362 3.75 5.10 6.72
C PRO A 362 2.94 4.95 8.02
N PRO A 363 2.22 5.98 8.55
CA PRO A 363 1.45 5.80 9.78
C PRO A 363 0.27 4.84 9.59
N THR A 364 -0.36 4.82 8.42
CA THR A 364 -1.45 3.87 8.10
C THR A 364 -0.92 2.44 8.05
N LEU A 365 0.19 2.21 7.35
CA LEU A 365 0.81 0.89 7.25
C LEU A 365 1.36 0.43 8.60
N LEU A 366 1.92 1.31 9.45
CA LEU A 366 2.31 0.94 10.81
C LEU A 366 1.13 0.33 11.56
N ARG A 367 -0.01 1.01 11.58
CA ARG A 367 -1.18 0.55 12.34
C ARG A 367 -1.64 -0.82 11.85
N LEU A 368 -1.79 -0.98 10.54
CA LEU A 368 -2.31 -2.21 9.97
C LEU A 368 -1.32 -3.39 10.05
N LEU A 369 -0.03 -3.14 9.81
CA LEU A 369 1.00 -4.19 9.92
C LEU A 369 1.20 -4.62 11.37
N ALA A 370 1.10 -3.69 12.33
CA ALA A 370 1.06 -4.03 13.74
C ALA A 370 -0.16 -4.90 14.06
N MET A 371 -1.31 -4.67 13.43
CA MET A 371 -2.47 -5.54 13.59
C MET A 371 -2.25 -6.94 13.01
N CYS A 372 -1.61 -7.06 11.85
CA CYS A 372 -1.24 -8.35 11.27
C CYS A 372 -0.30 -9.14 12.19
N VAL A 373 0.73 -8.47 12.72
CA VAL A 373 1.71 -9.09 13.64
C VAL A 373 1.07 -9.47 14.97
N HIS A 374 0.18 -8.63 15.51
CA HIS A 374 -0.53 -8.89 16.77
C HIS A 374 -1.41 -10.14 16.69
N GLN A 375 -2.10 -10.30 15.57
CA GLN A 375 -3.04 -11.39 15.35
C GLN A 375 -2.40 -12.60 14.65
N ASP A 376 -1.13 -12.49 14.26
CA ASP A 376 -0.38 -13.47 13.46
C ASP A 376 -1.12 -13.94 12.20
N VAL A 377 -1.67 -12.99 11.45
CA VAL A 377 -2.45 -13.25 10.23
C VAL A 377 -1.81 -12.68 8.98
N HIS A 378 -2.03 -13.35 7.84
CA HIS A 378 -1.67 -12.80 6.54
C HIS A 378 -2.39 -11.45 6.31
N PRO A 379 -1.75 -10.44 5.69
CA PRO A 379 -2.36 -9.12 5.49
C PRO A 379 -3.74 -9.10 4.83
N PHE A 380 -4.04 -10.02 3.90
CA PHE A 380 -5.37 -10.13 3.28
C PHE A 380 -6.41 -10.87 4.11
N GLN A 381 -6.00 -11.54 5.19
CA GLN A 381 -6.90 -12.20 6.13
C GLN A 381 -7.21 -11.32 7.34
N LEU A 382 -6.43 -10.25 7.56
CA LEU A 382 -6.75 -9.25 8.58
C LEU A 382 -8.17 -8.70 8.34
N PRO A 383 -9.12 -8.79 9.29
CA PRO A 383 -10.51 -8.42 9.04
C PRO A 383 -10.69 -6.99 8.52
N ALA A 384 -9.85 -6.05 8.96
CA ALA A 384 -9.85 -4.65 8.48
C ALA A 384 -9.46 -4.50 7.00
N ILE A 385 -8.80 -5.49 6.39
CA ILE A 385 -8.34 -5.50 4.99
C ILE A 385 -9.11 -6.50 4.13
N ALA A 386 -9.42 -7.69 4.68
CA ALA A 386 -10.16 -8.74 3.99
C ALA A 386 -11.52 -8.23 3.48
N ARG A 387 -12.13 -7.31 4.23
CA ARG A 387 -13.43 -6.69 3.91
C ARG A 387 -13.39 -5.64 2.79
N LEU A 388 -12.19 -5.20 2.42
CA LEU A 388 -11.96 -4.10 1.49
C LEU A 388 -11.45 -4.62 0.13
N MET A 389 -11.86 -3.93 -0.93
CA MET A 389 -11.40 -4.21 -2.29
C MET A 389 -10.86 -2.94 -2.97
N PRO A 390 -9.81 -3.06 -3.80
CA PRO A 390 -9.32 -1.94 -4.61
C PRO A 390 -10.19 -1.75 -5.87
N SER A 391 -10.05 -0.59 -6.53
CA SER A 391 -10.79 -0.27 -7.77
C SER A 391 -9.92 -0.53 -9.00
N TYR A 392 -10.03 -1.72 -9.60
CA TYR A 392 -9.20 -2.10 -10.76
C TYR A 392 -9.75 -1.65 -12.12
N ASP A 393 -10.93 -1.02 -12.15
CA ASP A 393 -11.73 -0.85 -13.38
C ASP A 393 -11.22 0.26 -14.31
N ALA A 394 -10.25 1.08 -13.87
CA ALA A 394 -9.99 2.37 -14.51
C ALA A 394 -8.59 2.56 -15.12
N ASP A 395 -7.68 1.59 -14.96
CA ASP A 395 -6.25 1.74 -15.30
C ASP A 395 -5.71 3.13 -14.88
N HIS A 396 -6.17 3.63 -13.72
CA HIS A 396 -5.79 4.94 -13.26
C HIS A 396 -4.37 4.87 -12.67
N PRO A 397 -3.43 5.69 -13.17
CA PRO A 397 -2.12 5.77 -12.58
C PRO A 397 -2.24 6.30 -11.14
N SER A 398 -1.64 5.58 -10.21
CA SER A 398 -1.60 5.93 -8.80
C SER A 398 -0.20 6.38 -8.40
N GLY A 399 -0.14 7.44 -7.59
CA GLY A 399 1.11 7.94 -7.01
C GLY A 399 1.88 6.84 -6.27
N TRP A 400 3.17 6.76 -6.55
CA TRP A 400 4.10 5.81 -5.94
C TRP A 400 5.36 6.54 -5.48
N LEU A 401 5.82 6.27 -4.25
CA LEU A 401 7.07 6.81 -3.70
C LEU A 401 7.93 5.68 -3.15
N MET A 402 9.23 5.68 -3.44
CA MET A 402 10.12 4.64 -2.92
C MET A 402 10.12 4.62 -1.38
N GLN A 403 10.12 5.80 -0.74
CA GLN A 403 10.02 5.89 0.71
C GLN A 403 8.71 5.30 1.26
N GLY A 404 7.57 5.80 0.80
CA GLY A 404 6.26 5.43 1.34
C GLY A 404 5.78 4.02 0.95
N ASN A 405 6.05 3.57 -0.27
CA ASN A 405 5.58 2.28 -0.78
C ASN A 405 6.52 1.11 -0.50
N LEU A 406 7.81 1.37 -0.28
CA LEU A 406 8.81 0.31 -0.17
C LEU A 406 9.63 0.39 1.12
N VAL A 407 10.39 1.48 1.29
CA VAL A 407 11.39 1.58 2.38
C VAL A 407 10.71 1.58 3.76
N MET A 408 9.69 2.42 3.95
CA MET A 408 8.99 2.57 5.22
C MET A 408 8.29 1.27 5.67
N PRO A 409 7.47 0.59 4.84
CA PRO A 409 6.90 -0.70 5.24
C PRO A 409 7.93 -1.77 5.60
N ILE A 410 9.07 -1.86 4.89
CA ILE A 410 10.15 -2.78 5.25
C ILE A 410 10.72 -2.45 6.64
N ARG A 411 11.02 -1.17 6.90
CA ARG A 411 11.54 -0.73 8.20
C ARG A 411 10.53 -0.96 9.34
N ILE A 412 9.25 -0.72 9.08
CA ILE A 412 8.16 -0.98 10.02
C ILE A 412 8.13 -2.46 10.38
N LEU A 413 8.13 -3.35 9.40
CA LEU A 413 8.09 -4.80 9.61
C LEU A 413 9.31 -5.30 10.41
N GLN A 414 10.50 -4.84 10.07
CA GLN A 414 11.72 -5.18 10.81
C GLN A 414 11.64 -4.70 12.27
N ALA A 415 11.17 -3.47 12.51
CA ALA A 415 10.95 -2.96 13.87
C ALA A 415 9.84 -3.73 14.62
N LEU A 416 8.85 -4.26 13.90
CA LEU A 416 7.83 -5.14 14.47
C LEU A 416 8.37 -6.55 14.78
N GLY A 417 9.55 -6.93 14.30
CA GLY A 417 10.19 -8.23 14.51
C GLY A 417 9.99 -9.22 13.37
N VAL A 418 9.51 -8.77 12.21
CA VAL A 418 9.29 -9.61 11.03
C VAL A 418 10.58 -9.73 10.21
N ASP A 419 10.96 -10.96 9.89
CA ASP A 419 12.01 -11.22 8.89
C ASP A 419 11.45 -11.03 7.48
N VAL A 420 11.67 -9.83 6.92
CA VAL A 420 11.16 -9.43 5.60
C VAL A 420 11.75 -10.21 4.40
N PHE A 421 12.76 -11.04 4.65
CA PHE A 421 13.38 -11.92 3.66
C PHE A 421 12.78 -13.33 3.74
N ALA A 422 12.52 -13.85 4.94
CA ALA A 422 11.97 -15.19 5.12
C ALA A 422 10.43 -15.24 5.12
N ASP A 423 9.76 -14.18 5.57
CA ASP A 423 8.30 -14.16 5.71
C ASP A 423 7.61 -13.53 4.49
N LEU A 424 7.28 -14.38 3.51
CA LEU A 424 6.61 -13.96 2.28
C LEU A 424 5.14 -13.56 2.45
N ARG A 425 4.56 -13.69 3.67
CA ARG A 425 3.26 -13.05 3.98
C ARG A 425 3.33 -11.53 3.81
N TYR A 426 4.53 -10.95 3.87
CA TYR A 426 4.80 -9.53 3.69
C TYR A 426 5.66 -9.23 2.46
N ASP A 427 5.56 -10.07 1.41
CA ASP A 427 6.19 -9.80 0.13
C ASP A 427 5.70 -8.47 -0.48
N THR A 428 6.50 -7.82 -1.31
CA THR A 428 6.26 -6.44 -1.79
C THR A 428 4.89 -6.28 -2.44
N TRP A 429 4.47 -7.29 -3.22
CA TRP A 429 3.16 -7.30 -3.88
C TRP A 429 1.98 -7.36 -2.89
N VAL A 430 2.16 -8.01 -1.73
CA VAL A 430 1.14 -8.11 -0.69
C VAL A 430 0.94 -6.74 -0.06
N ILE A 431 2.03 -6.08 0.34
CA ILE A 431 1.99 -4.74 0.92
C ILE A 431 1.42 -3.71 -0.06
N GLN A 432 1.82 -3.80 -1.33
CA GLN A 432 1.32 -2.92 -2.38
C GLN A 432 -0.20 -3.10 -2.60
N THR A 433 -0.68 -4.34 -2.66
CA THR A 433 -2.11 -4.65 -2.82
C THR A 433 -2.93 -4.26 -1.59
N MET A 434 -2.37 -4.47 -0.39
CA MET A 434 -2.96 -4.04 0.87
C MET A 434 -3.12 -2.51 0.88
N TRP A 435 -2.09 -1.77 0.47
CA TRP A 435 -2.17 -0.32 0.32
C TRP A 435 -3.25 0.10 -0.69
N TRP A 436 -3.41 -0.62 -1.80
CA TRP A 436 -4.47 -0.36 -2.77
C TRP A 436 -5.88 -0.56 -2.21
N ARG A 437 -6.09 -1.59 -1.38
CA ARG A 437 -7.36 -1.75 -0.64
C ARG A 437 -7.59 -0.58 0.30
N CYS A 438 -6.56 -0.16 1.05
CA CYS A 438 -6.66 0.96 1.97
C CYS A 438 -6.98 2.26 1.24
N LYS A 439 -6.18 2.64 0.25
CA LYS A 439 -6.32 3.88 -0.51
C LYS A 439 -7.71 4.04 -1.10
N ASN A 440 -8.28 2.95 -1.63
CA ASN A 440 -9.61 2.98 -2.24
C ASN A 440 -10.78 3.11 -1.24
N ASN A 441 -10.56 2.84 0.05
CA ASN A 441 -11.63 2.75 1.05
C ASN A 441 -11.41 3.63 2.29
N MET A 442 -10.30 4.37 2.36
CA MET A 442 -9.99 5.26 3.48
C MET A 442 -10.62 6.63 3.30
N SER A 443 -11.02 7.23 4.40
CA SER A 443 -11.26 8.68 4.50
C SER A 443 -10.02 9.36 5.08
N VAL A 444 -9.64 10.49 4.51
CA VAL A 444 -8.55 11.32 5.04
C VAL A 444 -9.11 12.69 5.37
N ASP A 445 -8.96 13.10 6.63
CA ASP A 445 -9.25 14.47 7.06
C ASP A 445 -7.97 15.30 6.95
N ILE A 446 -7.72 15.83 5.74
CA ILE A 446 -6.51 16.61 5.41
C ILE A 446 -6.59 18.08 5.81
N ASP A 447 -7.80 18.60 6.01
CA ASP A 447 -8.04 20.03 6.30
C ASP A 447 -7.89 20.35 7.80
N SER A 448 -7.74 19.32 8.63
CA SER A 448 -7.41 19.48 10.05
C SER A 448 -5.91 19.75 10.25
N ASP A 449 -5.57 20.56 11.26
CA ASP A 449 -4.19 20.79 11.71
C ASP A 449 -3.47 19.50 12.19
N ALA A 450 -4.19 18.38 12.28
CA ALA A 450 -3.68 17.07 12.64
C ALA A 450 -4.27 15.99 11.72
N PRO A 451 -3.74 15.79 10.49
CA PRO A 451 -4.38 14.90 9.54
C PRO A 451 -4.50 13.46 10.05
N ILE A 452 -5.69 12.90 9.87
CA ILE A 452 -6.05 11.54 10.29
C ILE A 452 -6.53 10.74 9.09
N THR A 453 -6.01 9.53 8.95
CA THR A 453 -6.53 8.52 8.03
C THR A 453 -7.37 7.52 8.80
N THR A 454 -8.55 7.21 8.26
CA THR A 454 -9.50 6.30 8.88
C THR A 454 -9.95 5.25 7.87
N LEU A 455 -9.83 3.99 8.25
CA LEU A 455 -10.52 2.88 7.61
C LEU A 455 -11.71 2.51 8.49
N GLY A 456 -12.89 3.04 8.15
CA GLY A 456 -14.12 2.82 8.92
C GLY A 456 -14.63 1.38 8.75
N PRO A 457 -14.78 0.60 9.83
CA PRO A 457 -15.30 -0.76 9.78
C PRO A 457 -16.58 -0.93 8.95
N PHE A 458 -17.45 0.08 8.93
CA PHE A 458 -18.72 0.05 8.20
C PHE A 458 -18.93 1.23 7.26
N TYR A 459 -18.36 2.40 7.55
CA TYR A 459 -18.46 3.57 6.70
C TYR A 459 -17.88 3.32 5.30
N SER A 460 -16.85 2.47 5.16
CA SER A 460 -16.28 2.07 3.87
C SER A 460 -17.26 1.34 2.94
N PHE A 461 -18.45 0.94 3.42
CA PHE A 461 -19.52 0.35 2.58
C PHE A 461 -20.64 1.34 2.22
N VAL A 462 -20.58 2.59 2.69
CA VAL A 462 -21.57 3.61 2.35
C VAL A 462 -21.21 4.21 0.99
N ASN A 463 -21.99 3.88 -0.03
CA ASN A 463 -21.74 4.30 -1.41
C ASN A 463 -22.00 5.80 -1.61
N HIS A 464 -21.46 6.33 -2.72
CA HIS A 464 -21.70 7.72 -3.12
C HIS A 464 -23.09 7.93 -3.71
N SER A 465 -23.74 9.06 -3.36
CA SER A 465 -24.80 9.70 -4.16
C SER A 465 -24.60 11.22 -4.21
N CYS A 466 -24.93 11.83 -5.36
CA CYS A 466 -25.05 13.30 -5.47
C CYS A 466 -26.22 13.84 -4.62
N GLU A 467 -27.22 13.00 -4.33
CA GLU A 467 -28.32 13.27 -3.40
C GLU A 467 -28.23 12.29 -2.21
N PRO A 468 -27.31 12.54 -1.26
CA PRO A 468 -27.10 11.64 -0.14
C PRO A 468 -28.29 11.64 0.82
N ASN A 469 -28.55 10.50 1.48
CA ASN A 469 -29.55 10.40 2.54
C ASN A 469 -28.92 10.28 3.93
N VAL A 470 -27.59 10.17 4.01
CA VAL A 470 -26.81 10.24 5.25
C VAL A 470 -25.60 11.16 5.09
N HIS A 471 -25.19 11.77 6.19
CA HIS A 471 -23.93 12.50 6.29
C HIS A 471 -23.13 11.99 7.48
N TRP A 472 -21.81 12.12 7.40
CA TRP A 472 -20.92 11.82 8.50
C TRP A 472 -20.49 13.10 9.21
N LYS A 473 -20.19 12.98 10.50
CA LYS A 473 -19.53 14.02 11.29
C LYS A 473 -18.31 13.41 11.97
N SER A 474 -17.13 13.96 11.69
CA SER A 474 -15.89 13.64 12.42
C SER A 474 -15.74 14.56 13.62
N SER A 475 -15.20 14.02 14.71
CA SER A 475 -14.85 14.78 15.91
C SER A 475 -13.34 14.89 16.08
N GLN A 476 -12.62 15.34 15.02
CA GLN A 476 -11.14 15.42 14.99
C GLN A 476 -10.49 14.10 15.47
N SER A 477 -11.06 12.97 15.06
CA SER A 477 -10.62 11.64 15.43
C SER A 477 -10.98 10.67 14.32
N SER A 478 -10.45 9.46 14.36
CA SER A 478 -10.83 8.39 13.44
C SER A 478 -12.20 7.76 13.76
N THR A 479 -13.00 8.40 14.62
CA THR A 479 -14.38 7.99 14.92
C THR A 479 -15.34 8.80 14.06
N LEU A 480 -16.21 8.12 13.33
CA LEU A 480 -17.18 8.74 12.43
C LEU A 480 -18.61 8.52 12.94
N GLU A 481 -19.37 9.60 13.12
CA GLU A 481 -20.80 9.51 13.43
C GLU A 481 -21.62 9.66 12.15
N LEU A 482 -22.42 8.64 11.79
CA LEU A 482 -23.29 8.69 10.61
C LEU A 482 -24.73 9.04 11.01
N LYS A 483 -25.32 10.08 10.40
CA LYS A 483 -26.68 10.56 10.68
C LYS A 483 -27.54 10.66 9.42
N ALA A 484 -28.83 10.40 9.59
CA ALA A 484 -29.82 10.60 8.53
C ALA A 484 -30.00 12.08 8.19
N LEU A 485 -29.97 12.43 6.90
CA LEU A 485 -30.27 13.78 6.38
C LEU A 485 -31.77 13.99 6.14
N ARG A 486 -32.52 12.89 6.03
CA ARG A 486 -33.96 12.86 5.82
C ARG A 486 -34.53 11.55 6.37
N ASN A 487 -35.85 11.40 6.32
CA ASN A 487 -36.47 10.11 6.60
C ASN A 487 -36.01 9.07 5.56
N ILE A 488 -35.54 7.91 6.04
CA ILE A 488 -35.07 6.78 5.24
C ILE A 488 -36.04 5.61 5.43
N LYS A 489 -36.45 4.97 4.34
CA LYS A 489 -37.39 3.84 4.36
C LYS A 489 -36.66 2.54 4.70
N LYS A 490 -37.39 1.57 5.26
CA LYS A 490 -36.90 0.20 5.40
C LYS A 490 -36.51 -0.35 4.02
N GLY A 491 -35.32 -0.95 3.92
CA GLY A 491 -34.77 -1.54 2.71
C GLY A 491 -34.02 -0.57 1.80
N GLU A 492 -34.10 0.74 2.06
CA GLU A 492 -33.39 1.78 1.32
C GLU A 492 -31.87 1.71 1.57
N GLU A 493 -31.07 1.92 0.53
CA GLU A 493 -29.61 2.00 0.64
C GLU A 493 -29.19 3.35 1.23
N LEU A 494 -28.14 3.34 2.04
CA LEU A 494 -27.55 4.54 2.61
C LEU A 494 -26.46 5.08 1.68
N TYR A 495 -26.53 6.38 1.41
CA TYR A 495 -25.62 7.09 0.52
C TYR A 495 -25.06 8.34 1.18
N THR A 496 -23.77 8.57 0.97
CA THR A 496 -23.06 9.78 1.37
C THR A 496 -22.46 10.52 0.17
N SER A 497 -21.95 11.73 0.37
CA SER A 497 -21.22 12.45 -0.68
C SER A 497 -19.71 12.20 -0.54
N TYR A 498 -19.04 11.87 -1.64
CA TYR A 498 -17.57 11.82 -1.71
C TYR A 498 -16.97 13.13 -2.26
N LEU A 499 -17.84 14.12 -2.49
CA LEU A 499 -17.51 15.38 -3.12
C LEU A 499 -17.41 16.48 -2.07
N PRO A 500 -16.48 17.42 -2.24
CA PRO A 500 -16.58 18.73 -1.62
C PRO A 500 -17.84 19.48 -2.08
N ASP A 501 -18.31 20.40 -1.24
CA ASP A 501 -19.48 21.22 -1.54
C ASP A 501 -19.20 22.22 -2.69
N GLY A 502 -20.26 22.61 -3.40
CA GLY A 502 -20.21 23.69 -4.40
C GLY A 502 -19.71 23.30 -5.80
N MET A 503 -19.43 22.02 -6.07
CA MET A 503 -18.99 21.56 -7.39
C MET A 503 -20.13 21.41 -8.41
N ASP A 504 -19.90 21.87 -9.64
CA ASP A 504 -20.79 21.64 -10.78
C ASP A 504 -20.73 20.18 -11.30
N LYS A 505 -21.61 19.83 -12.24
CA LYS A 505 -21.72 18.45 -12.75
C LYS A 505 -20.43 17.93 -13.41
N GLU A 506 -19.73 18.78 -14.17
CA GLU A 506 -18.51 18.39 -14.88
C GLU A 506 -17.36 18.19 -13.89
N GLN A 507 -17.21 19.13 -12.94
CA GLN A 507 -16.26 19.04 -11.84
C GLN A 507 -16.49 17.79 -10.99
N ARG A 508 -17.75 17.50 -10.62
CA ARG A 508 -18.11 16.29 -9.87
C ARG A 508 -17.72 15.02 -10.61
N ARG A 509 -18.03 14.94 -11.90
CA ARG A 509 -17.68 13.77 -12.73
C ARG A 509 -16.18 13.58 -12.81
N LYS A 510 -15.42 14.65 -13.08
CA LYS A 510 -13.95 14.61 -13.12
C LYS A 510 -13.34 14.18 -11.79
N TRP A 511 -13.85 14.70 -10.67
CA TRP A 511 -13.41 14.34 -9.32
C TRP A 511 -13.69 12.87 -9.00
N LEU A 512 -14.93 12.44 -9.22
CA LEU A 512 -15.36 11.08 -8.92
C LEU A 512 -14.77 10.06 -9.87
N ASN A 513 -14.43 10.41 -11.11
CA ASN A 513 -13.84 9.47 -12.06
C ASN A 513 -12.58 8.83 -11.47
N GLN A 514 -11.76 9.60 -10.75
CA GLN A 514 -10.56 9.10 -10.07
C GLN A 514 -10.83 7.95 -9.08
N TRP A 515 -12.05 7.88 -8.51
CA TRP A 515 -12.46 6.90 -7.51
C TRP A 515 -13.45 5.85 -8.06
N LEU A 516 -14.35 6.26 -8.95
CA LEU A 516 -15.40 5.42 -9.53
C LEU A 516 -14.95 4.75 -10.83
N GLY A 517 -13.89 5.24 -11.48
CA GLY A 517 -13.42 4.80 -12.79
C GLY A 517 -14.33 5.16 -13.96
N ARG A 518 -15.36 5.98 -13.71
CA ARG A 518 -16.40 6.34 -14.67
C ARG A 518 -17.20 7.55 -14.17
N ASP A 519 -18.06 8.07 -15.03
CA ASP A 519 -19.03 9.11 -14.67
C ASP A 519 -20.00 8.63 -13.59
N CYS A 520 -20.28 9.51 -12.63
CA CYS A 520 -21.34 9.29 -11.65
C CYS A 520 -22.70 9.16 -12.35
N ALA A 521 -23.42 8.08 -12.05
CA ALA A 521 -24.73 7.73 -12.62
C ALA A 521 -25.90 8.07 -11.69
N CYS A 522 -25.67 8.90 -10.67
CA CYS A 522 -26.75 9.43 -9.84
C CYS A 522 -27.68 10.31 -10.67
N ALA A 523 -28.95 10.34 -10.25
CA ALA A 523 -29.98 11.16 -10.87
C ALA A 523 -29.60 12.65 -10.91
#